data_AF-A0A9C8ZGK4-F1
#
_entry.id   AF-A0A9C8ZGK4-F1
#
_cell.length_a   1.000
_cell.length_b   1.000
_cell.length_c   1.000
_cell.angle_alpha   90.00
_cell.angle_beta   90.00
_cell.angle_gamma   90.00
#
_symmetry.space_group_name_H-M   'P 1'
#
loop_
_entity.id
_entity.type
_entity.pdbx_description
1 polymer ?
#
loop_
_entity_poly.entity_id
_entity_poly.type
_entity_poly.pdbx_seq_one_letter_code
_entity_poly.pdbx_strand_id
1 'polypeptide(L)'
;MLQPKLSSVAQELKQLRASGTLSVLSSSQLGGRLQGISAPPKADAVFEGGGVKGIALAGAISVAEQLGVQWQCVAGTSAGAITACLLAAGYTGEELIPILTEEMEFDKFMDEGMLDKIPLIGKIASAVFEKGIYEGDYFEDWMEEKLQAKGVETFASFMDDSGRSRLKLIASDVTRREMVVLPDDLPKYGIDPAHFSVAHAARMSMSIPYFFEPVELTVQMPYTDDKQRKRRKCFIVDGGLLSNFPVWLFDAKEGDVPRWPTYGFKLQEPDSDKPSPSKWPHQFIMSLISTMMDAHDAAYISQANFERTIGIPTMGIQTTQFDLSAEDKNLLLRSGQEAAIRFFERWNFAEHNSKYRAVASAE
;
A
#
# COMPACT_ATOMS: atom_id res chain seq x y z
N MET A 1 6.92 -2.36 22.59
CA MET A 1 5.68 -2.86 23.25
C MET A 1 4.58 -3.29 22.25
N LEU A 2 4.88 -3.52 20.96
CA LEU A 2 3.94 -4.05 19.95
C LEU A 2 3.60 -5.54 20.12
N GLN A 3 4.52 -6.30 20.71
CA GLN A 3 4.60 -7.75 20.56
C GLN A 3 3.48 -8.58 21.23
N PRO A 4 2.93 -8.26 22.41
CA PRO A 4 1.98 -9.17 23.06
C PRO A 4 0.58 -9.16 22.43
N LYS A 5 0.26 -8.22 21.53
CA LYS A 5 -1.11 -8.02 21.00
C LYS A 5 -1.31 -8.62 19.60
N LEU A 6 -0.39 -8.38 18.67
CA LEU A 6 -0.38 -9.04 17.35
C LEU A 6 -0.24 -10.55 17.47
N SER A 7 0.51 -11.01 18.48
CA SER A 7 0.66 -12.42 18.78
C SER A 7 -0.69 -13.10 19.03
N SER A 8 -1.67 -12.42 19.63
CA SER A 8 -2.98 -13.02 19.93
C SER A 8 -3.91 -13.18 18.73
N VAL A 9 -3.83 -12.32 17.70
CA VAL A 9 -4.54 -12.55 16.42
C VAL A 9 -3.87 -13.71 15.68
N ALA A 10 -2.54 -13.65 15.56
CA ALA A 10 -1.78 -14.67 14.87
C ALA A 10 -1.93 -16.06 15.52
N GLN A 11 -1.97 -16.14 16.86
CA GLN A 11 -2.19 -17.39 17.59
C GLN A 11 -3.59 -17.97 17.32
N GLU A 12 -4.63 -17.14 17.37
CA GLU A 12 -6.00 -17.57 17.07
C GLU A 12 -6.11 -18.12 15.64
N LEU A 13 -5.58 -17.38 14.66
CA LEU A 13 -5.61 -17.79 13.26
C LEU A 13 -4.80 -19.07 13.01
N LYS A 14 -3.66 -19.25 13.68
CA LYS A 14 -2.89 -20.50 13.63
C LYS A 14 -3.71 -21.68 14.17
N GLN A 15 -4.49 -21.49 15.24
CA GLN A 15 -5.37 -22.53 15.79
C GLN A 15 -6.55 -22.85 14.87
N LEU A 16 -7.18 -21.83 14.28
CA LEU A 16 -8.27 -22.01 13.31
C LEU A 16 -7.79 -22.74 12.06
N ARG A 17 -6.60 -22.39 11.56
CA ARG A 17 -5.95 -23.10 10.45
C ARG A 17 -5.64 -24.55 10.81
N ALA A 18 -4.99 -24.80 11.95
CA ALA A 18 -4.63 -26.14 12.39
C ALA A 18 -5.84 -27.05 12.65
N SER A 19 -7.00 -26.48 13.00
CA SER A 19 -8.26 -27.22 13.20
C SER A 19 -9.09 -27.39 11.94
N GLY A 20 -8.68 -26.80 10.80
CA GLY A 20 -9.44 -26.84 9.54
C GLY A 20 -10.75 -26.04 9.57
N THR A 21 -10.90 -25.11 10.52
CA THR A 21 -12.12 -24.29 10.70
C THR A 21 -11.97 -22.86 10.18
N LEU A 22 -10.79 -22.53 9.63
CA LEU A 22 -10.49 -21.23 9.06
C LEU A 22 -11.42 -20.92 7.88
N SER A 23 -12.17 -19.83 8.02
CA SER A 23 -13.02 -19.27 6.98
C SER A 23 -13.09 -17.75 7.11
N VAL A 24 -13.33 -17.06 6.00
CA VAL A 24 -13.58 -15.61 5.99
C VAL A 24 -14.93 -15.34 6.68
N LEU A 25 -15.01 -14.30 7.52
CA LEU A 25 -16.32 -13.91 8.05
C LEU A 25 -17.20 -13.38 6.91
N SER A 26 -18.42 -13.89 6.85
CA SER A 26 -19.50 -13.27 6.08
C SER A 26 -19.97 -11.96 6.73
N SER A 27 -20.64 -11.11 5.95
CA SER A 27 -21.18 -9.83 6.43
C SER A 27 -22.15 -10.03 7.60
N SER A 28 -22.92 -11.12 7.66
CA SER A 28 -23.81 -11.40 8.81
C SER A 28 -23.03 -11.73 10.10
N GLN A 29 -21.95 -12.51 9.99
CA GLN A 29 -21.09 -12.85 11.13
C GLN A 29 -20.33 -11.62 11.63
N LEU A 30 -19.82 -10.79 10.71
CA LEU A 30 -19.22 -9.51 11.06
C LEU A 30 -20.24 -8.61 11.77
N GLY A 31 -21.46 -8.49 11.27
CA GLY A 31 -22.52 -7.69 11.90
C GLY A 31 -22.79 -8.09 13.36
N GLY A 32 -22.78 -9.39 13.65
CA GLY A 32 -22.90 -9.90 15.03
C GLY A 32 -21.69 -9.53 15.91
N ARG A 33 -20.47 -9.60 15.36
CA ARG A 33 -19.24 -9.26 16.08
C ARG A 33 -19.03 -7.77 16.31
N LEU A 34 -19.55 -6.96 15.40
CA LEU A 34 -19.45 -5.49 15.43
C LEU A 34 -20.55 -4.85 16.28
N GLN A 35 -21.47 -5.63 16.84
CA GLN A 35 -22.54 -5.12 17.67
C GLN A 35 -21.99 -4.39 18.89
N GLY A 36 -22.34 -3.10 19.03
CA GLY A 36 -21.89 -2.24 20.13
C GLY A 36 -20.53 -1.57 19.90
N ILE A 37 -19.86 -1.84 18.78
CA ILE A 37 -18.66 -1.13 18.34
C ILE A 37 -19.09 0.07 17.50
N SER A 38 -18.42 1.21 17.68
CA SER A 38 -18.65 2.42 16.88
C SER A 38 -17.35 3.00 16.36
N ALA A 39 -17.32 3.39 15.09
CA ALA A 39 -16.24 4.17 14.50
C ALA A 39 -16.77 5.54 14.02
N PRO A 40 -15.92 6.58 13.95
CA PRO A 40 -16.25 7.81 13.26
C PRO A 40 -16.73 7.53 11.82
N PRO A 41 -17.86 8.14 11.38
CA PRO A 41 -18.46 7.82 10.08
C PRO A 41 -17.64 8.33 8.90
N LYS A 42 -16.67 9.22 9.12
CA LYS A 42 -15.74 9.71 8.12
C LYS A 42 -14.34 9.41 8.61
N ALA A 43 -13.45 9.00 7.70
CA ALA A 43 -12.05 8.81 8.00
C ALA A 43 -11.21 8.95 6.71
N ASP A 44 -9.92 9.24 6.89
CA ASP A 44 -8.92 9.03 5.86
C ASP A 44 -8.26 7.66 6.06
N ALA A 45 -7.66 7.10 5.01
CA ALA A 45 -6.91 5.84 5.10
C ALA A 45 -5.55 5.92 4.43
N VAL A 46 -4.57 5.26 5.02
CA VAL A 46 -3.25 5.02 4.42
C VAL A 46 -2.96 3.53 4.40
N PHE A 47 -2.67 2.98 3.23
CA PHE A 47 -2.46 1.56 2.99
C PHE A 47 -0.99 1.26 2.68
N GLU A 48 -0.38 0.40 3.49
CA GLU A 48 0.99 -0.04 3.28
C GLU A 48 1.15 -0.94 2.04
N GLY A 49 2.30 -0.86 1.38
CA GLY A 49 2.71 -1.82 0.37
C GLY A 49 3.13 -3.17 0.95
N GLY A 50 2.75 -4.26 0.27
CA GLY A 50 3.11 -5.61 0.71
C GLY A 50 2.92 -6.71 -0.32
N GLY A 51 2.93 -6.37 -1.63
CA GLY A 51 2.73 -7.35 -2.70
C GLY A 51 1.41 -8.11 -2.54
N VAL A 52 1.46 -9.43 -2.66
CA VAL A 52 0.26 -10.30 -2.54
C VAL A 52 -0.49 -10.17 -1.21
N LYS A 53 0.19 -9.67 -0.17
CA LYS A 53 -0.38 -9.48 1.17
C LYS A 53 -1.45 -8.38 1.19
N GLY A 54 -1.59 -7.60 0.11
CA GLY A 54 -2.66 -6.62 -0.09
C GLY A 54 -4.07 -7.18 0.09
N ILE A 55 -4.28 -8.49 -0.11
CA ILE A 55 -5.55 -9.18 0.18
C ILE A 55 -6.00 -8.94 1.64
N ALA A 56 -5.06 -8.91 2.60
CA ALA A 56 -5.40 -8.68 4.00
C ALA A 56 -5.93 -7.26 4.25
N LEU A 57 -5.55 -6.28 3.43
CA LEU A 57 -6.08 -4.91 3.50
C LEU A 57 -7.59 -4.90 3.21
N ALA A 58 -8.04 -5.60 2.15
CA ALA A 58 -9.46 -5.70 1.81
C ALA A 58 -10.29 -6.29 2.95
N GLY A 59 -9.78 -7.31 3.63
CA GLY A 59 -10.41 -7.87 4.83
C GLY A 59 -10.60 -6.81 5.93
N ALA A 60 -9.58 -6.01 6.22
CA ALA A 60 -9.66 -4.96 7.22
C ALA A 60 -10.58 -3.79 6.81
N ILE A 61 -10.57 -3.42 5.53
CA ILE A 61 -11.42 -2.36 4.97
C ILE A 61 -12.89 -2.76 5.07
N SER A 62 -13.24 -4.01 4.73
CA SER A 62 -14.63 -4.50 4.80
C SER A 62 -15.24 -4.33 6.20
N VAL A 63 -14.43 -4.53 7.25
CA VAL A 63 -14.85 -4.33 8.65
C VAL A 63 -15.10 -2.86 8.95
N ALA A 64 -14.19 -1.97 8.53
CA ALA A 64 -14.35 -0.53 8.75
C ALA A 64 -15.60 0.02 8.04
N GLU A 65 -15.82 -0.38 6.79
CA GLU A 65 -17.00 0.05 6.02
C GLU A 65 -18.31 -0.50 6.61
N GLN A 66 -18.28 -1.72 7.16
CA GLN A 66 -19.44 -2.28 7.85
C GLN A 66 -19.78 -1.57 9.17
N LEU A 67 -18.80 -0.90 9.79
CA LEU A 67 -19.02 0.06 10.88
C LEU A 67 -19.55 1.42 10.40
N GLY A 68 -19.75 1.60 9.09
CA GLY A 68 -20.25 2.82 8.48
C GLY A 68 -19.18 3.87 8.18
N VAL A 69 -17.90 3.50 8.18
CA VAL A 69 -16.79 4.42 7.83
C VAL A 69 -16.85 4.76 6.35
N GLN A 70 -16.80 6.06 6.04
CA GLN A 70 -16.72 6.60 4.68
C GLN A 70 -15.36 7.25 4.44
N TRP A 71 -14.60 6.72 3.49
CA TRP A 71 -13.27 7.22 3.13
C TRP A 71 -13.34 8.60 2.48
N GLN A 72 -12.69 9.59 3.10
CA GLN A 72 -12.63 10.97 2.59
C GLN A 72 -11.40 11.16 1.70
N CYS A 73 -10.22 10.85 2.23
CA CYS A 73 -8.97 10.76 1.49
C CYS A 73 -8.33 9.38 1.67
N VAL A 74 -7.69 8.87 0.63
CA VAL A 74 -6.99 7.58 0.67
C VAL A 74 -5.60 7.72 0.06
N ALA A 75 -4.64 7.04 0.67
CA ALA A 75 -3.29 6.94 0.14
C ALA A 75 -2.76 5.52 0.19
N GLY A 76 -1.83 5.21 -0.70
CA GLY A 76 -1.19 3.92 -0.64
C GLY A 76 0.12 3.84 -1.41
N THR A 77 0.86 2.78 -1.09
CA THR A 77 2.14 2.44 -1.70
C THR A 77 2.05 1.03 -2.28
N SER A 78 2.54 0.80 -3.51
CA SER A 78 2.58 -0.55 -4.12
C SER A 78 1.20 -1.25 -4.10
N ALA A 79 1.06 -2.44 -3.51
CA ALA A 79 -0.24 -3.09 -3.32
C ALA A 79 -1.28 -2.24 -2.55
N GLY A 80 -0.83 -1.35 -1.64
CA GLY A 80 -1.66 -0.36 -1.00
C GLY A 80 -2.14 0.73 -1.97
N ALA A 81 -1.35 1.08 -2.98
CA ALA A 81 -1.75 2.03 -4.04
C ALA A 81 -2.88 1.46 -4.90
N ILE A 82 -2.82 0.17 -5.24
CA ILE A 82 -3.92 -0.53 -5.93
C ILE A 82 -5.22 -0.38 -5.12
N THR A 83 -5.14 -0.71 -3.82
CA THR A 83 -6.27 -0.60 -2.89
C THR A 83 -6.79 0.85 -2.82
N ALA A 84 -5.90 1.84 -2.70
CA ALA A 84 -6.27 3.25 -2.63
C ALA A 84 -6.96 3.73 -3.92
N CYS A 85 -6.43 3.36 -5.10
CA CYS A 85 -7.03 3.70 -6.39
C CYS A 85 -8.46 3.17 -6.51
N LEU A 86 -8.66 1.89 -6.20
CA LEU A 86 -9.97 1.25 -6.31
C LEU A 86 -10.96 1.85 -5.30
N LEU A 87 -10.57 2.06 -4.04
CA LEU A 87 -11.44 2.72 -3.07
C LEU A 87 -11.79 4.16 -3.47
N ALA A 88 -10.81 4.93 -3.96
CA ALA A 88 -11.06 6.28 -4.44
C ALA A 88 -12.02 6.30 -5.64
N ALA A 89 -11.96 5.29 -6.50
CA ALA A 89 -12.88 5.12 -7.63
C ALA A 89 -14.30 4.67 -7.21
N GLY A 90 -14.51 4.32 -5.93
CA GLY A 90 -15.81 3.92 -5.41
C GLY A 90 -16.06 2.41 -5.44
N TYR A 91 -15.00 1.61 -5.45
CA TYR A 91 -15.10 0.22 -5.00
C TYR A 91 -15.21 0.17 -3.47
N THR A 92 -15.95 -0.81 -2.97
CA THR A 92 -16.07 -1.14 -1.55
C THR A 92 -15.07 -2.23 -1.17
N GLY A 93 -14.75 -2.35 0.10
CA GLY A 93 -13.96 -3.46 0.64
C GLY A 93 -14.53 -4.83 0.29
N GLU A 94 -15.86 -4.97 0.20
CA GLU A 94 -16.49 -6.21 -0.26
C GLU A 94 -16.24 -6.49 -1.76
N GLU A 95 -16.27 -5.46 -2.62
CA GLU A 95 -15.90 -5.60 -4.04
C GLU A 95 -14.40 -5.84 -4.23
N LEU A 96 -13.54 -5.30 -3.36
CA LEU A 96 -12.09 -5.54 -3.43
C LEU A 96 -11.73 -7.00 -3.21
N ILE A 97 -12.48 -7.74 -2.38
CA ILE A 97 -12.16 -9.14 -2.07
C ILE A 97 -12.04 -9.99 -3.34
N PRO A 98 -13.09 -10.16 -4.17
CA PRO A 98 -13.00 -10.98 -5.38
C PRO A 98 -12.02 -10.40 -6.41
N ILE A 99 -11.90 -9.07 -6.51
CA ILE A 99 -10.90 -8.43 -7.39
C ILE A 99 -9.49 -8.89 -7.01
N LEU A 100 -9.17 -8.89 -5.72
CA LEU A 100 -7.82 -9.21 -5.25
C LEU A 100 -7.56 -10.72 -5.10
N THR A 101 -8.59 -11.54 -4.92
CA THR A 101 -8.43 -13.00 -4.72
C THR A 101 -8.68 -13.83 -5.97
N GLU A 102 -9.50 -13.37 -6.91
CA GLU A 102 -9.94 -14.15 -8.06
C GLU A 102 -9.53 -13.52 -9.40
N GLU A 103 -9.70 -12.20 -9.56
CA GLU A 103 -9.41 -11.52 -10.83
C GLU A 103 -7.95 -11.12 -11.01
N MET A 104 -7.26 -10.81 -9.90
CA MET A 104 -5.87 -10.42 -9.94
C MET A 104 -4.95 -11.63 -10.11
N GLU A 105 -4.52 -11.84 -11.34
CA GLU A 105 -3.53 -12.84 -11.75
C GLU A 105 -2.12 -12.27 -11.56
N PHE A 106 -1.63 -12.32 -10.32
CA PHE A 106 -0.29 -11.83 -9.94
C PHE A 106 0.86 -12.46 -10.75
N ASP A 107 0.67 -13.69 -11.21
CA ASP A 107 1.58 -14.40 -12.12
C ASP A 107 1.66 -13.73 -13.49
N LYS A 108 0.53 -13.25 -14.03
CA LYS A 108 0.51 -12.48 -15.28
C LYS A 108 1.11 -11.09 -15.15
N PHE A 109 1.09 -10.50 -13.95
CA PHE A 109 1.80 -9.24 -13.70
C PHE A 109 3.32 -9.42 -13.84
N MET A 110 3.81 -10.66 -13.74
CA MET A 110 5.18 -11.05 -14.04
C MET A 110 5.32 -11.50 -15.51
N ASP A 111 4.69 -10.78 -16.44
CA ASP A 111 4.71 -10.98 -17.91
C ASP A 111 5.78 -12.00 -18.35
N GLU A 112 5.40 -13.26 -18.61
CA GLU A 112 6.31 -14.32 -19.06
C GLU A 112 6.78 -14.09 -20.52
N GLY A 113 7.33 -12.91 -20.80
CA GLY A 113 8.09 -12.62 -21.99
C GLY A 113 9.56 -12.97 -21.74
N MET A 114 10.08 -13.98 -22.46
CA MET A 114 11.52 -14.20 -22.74
C MET A 114 12.35 -15.09 -21.79
N LEU A 115 11.75 -16.01 -21.01
CA LEU A 115 12.56 -16.97 -20.23
C LEU A 115 12.95 -18.27 -20.98
N ASP A 116 12.26 -18.63 -22.05
CA ASP A 116 12.43 -19.96 -22.69
C ASP A 116 13.47 -20.08 -23.82
N LYS A 117 14.28 -19.05 -24.14
CA LYS A 117 15.13 -19.11 -25.36
C LYS A 117 16.59 -18.63 -25.32
N ILE A 118 17.22 -18.27 -24.20
CA ILE A 118 18.59 -17.65 -24.27
C ILE A 118 19.60 -18.14 -23.20
N PRO A 119 20.89 -18.39 -23.55
CA PRO A 119 21.85 -19.16 -22.75
C PRO A 119 22.36 -18.45 -21.48
N LEU A 120 22.66 -19.28 -20.47
CA LEU A 120 22.90 -18.98 -19.06
C LEU A 120 24.01 -17.95 -18.72
N ILE A 121 24.92 -17.61 -19.64
CA ILE A 121 26.15 -16.85 -19.33
C ILE A 121 25.99 -15.33 -19.57
N GLY A 122 25.01 -14.89 -20.36
CA GLY A 122 24.77 -13.46 -20.62
C GLY A 122 24.01 -12.71 -19.52
N LYS A 123 23.34 -13.41 -18.59
CA LYS A 123 22.34 -12.83 -17.68
C LYS A 123 22.88 -12.07 -16.47
N ILE A 124 24.11 -12.30 -16.01
CA ILE A 124 24.62 -11.57 -14.82
C ILE A 124 25.04 -10.13 -15.18
N ALA A 125 25.47 -9.89 -16.41
CA ALA A 125 25.90 -8.57 -16.86
C ALA A 125 24.77 -7.70 -17.43
N SER A 126 23.74 -8.29 -18.07
CA SER A 126 22.61 -7.52 -18.62
C SER A 126 21.51 -7.26 -17.58
N ALA A 127 21.19 -8.19 -16.66
CA ALA A 127 20.18 -7.98 -15.61
C ALA A 127 20.57 -6.96 -14.52
N VAL A 128 21.85 -6.57 -14.47
CA VAL A 128 22.36 -5.49 -13.59
C VAL A 128 22.38 -4.13 -14.32
N PHE A 129 22.29 -4.11 -15.66
CA PHE A 129 22.51 -2.89 -16.46
C PHE A 129 21.32 -2.49 -17.34
N GLU A 130 20.30 -3.32 -17.52
CA GLU A 130 19.08 -2.99 -18.28
C GLU A 130 17.83 -3.20 -17.41
N LYS A 131 17.50 -2.18 -16.61
CA LYS A 131 16.16 -1.65 -16.34
C LYS A 131 14.95 -2.57 -16.06
N GLY A 132 15.07 -3.76 -15.48
CA GLY A 132 13.92 -4.51 -14.94
C GLY A 132 13.53 -5.73 -15.77
N ILE A 133 12.77 -6.68 -15.19
CA ILE A 133 12.43 -7.96 -15.85
C ILE A 133 11.08 -7.86 -16.59
N TYR A 134 10.15 -7.04 -16.10
CA TYR A 134 8.80 -6.89 -16.64
C TYR A 134 8.47 -5.44 -16.99
N GLU A 135 7.99 -5.19 -18.21
CA GLU A 135 7.55 -3.87 -18.71
C GLU A 135 6.37 -3.34 -17.88
N GLY A 136 5.49 -4.24 -17.42
CA GLY A 136 4.37 -3.94 -16.53
C GLY A 136 3.18 -3.28 -17.23
N ASP A 137 3.13 -3.38 -18.55
CA ASP A 137 2.01 -2.90 -19.39
C ASP A 137 0.72 -3.65 -19.04
N TYR A 138 0.79 -4.97 -18.82
CA TYR A 138 -0.39 -5.76 -18.42
C TYR A 138 -1.02 -5.26 -17.12
N PHE A 139 -0.20 -4.86 -16.14
CA PHE A 139 -0.70 -4.28 -14.90
C PHE A 139 -1.37 -2.92 -15.14
N GLU A 140 -0.76 -2.06 -15.96
CA GLU A 140 -1.32 -0.74 -16.26
C GLU A 140 -2.66 -0.87 -16.98
N ASP A 141 -2.75 -1.75 -17.98
CA ASP A 141 -3.99 -2.07 -18.71
C ASP A 141 -5.08 -2.63 -17.78
N TRP A 142 -4.72 -3.56 -16.89
CA TRP A 142 -5.64 -4.12 -15.90
C TRP A 142 -6.16 -3.04 -14.94
N MET A 143 -5.27 -2.18 -14.46
CA MET A 143 -5.63 -1.09 -13.56
C MET A 143 -6.53 -0.07 -14.27
N GLU A 144 -6.24 0.24 -15.53
CA GLU A 144 -7.05 1.09 -16.39
C GLU A 144 -8.45 0.51 -16.58
N GLU A 145 -8.59 -0.80 -16.88
CA GLU A 145 -9.88 -1.48 -17.00
C GLU A 145 -10.74 -1.31 -15.74
N LYS A 146 -10.16 -1.56 -14.55
CA LYS A 146 -10.90 -1.42 -13.28
C LYS A 146 -11.29 0.03 -12.99
N LEU A 147 -10.43 0.99 -13.31
CA LEU A 147 -10.77 2.41 -13.11
C LEU A 147 -11.84 2.89 -14.09
N GLN A 148 -11.74 2.51 -15.36
CA GLN A 148 -12.71 2.85 -16.39
C GLN A 148 -14.10 2.26 -16.08
N ALA A 149 -14.18 1.09 -15.45
CA ALA A 149 -15.44 0.50 -14.99
C ALA A 149 -16.20 1.38 -13.97
N LYS A 150 -15.50 2.29 -13.26
CA LYS A 150 -16.09 3.32 -12.40
C LYS A 150 -16.05 4.73 -13.02
N GLY A 151 -15.70 4.85 -14.29
CA GLY A 151 -15.62 6.12 -15.03
C GLY A 151 -14.43 6.99 -14.63
N VAL A 152 -13.35 6.40 -14.10
CA VAL A 152 -12.13 7.11 -13.70
C VAL A 152 -11.01 6.81 -14.71
N GLU A 153 -10.27 7.85 -15.09
CA GLU A 153 -9.08 7.73 -15.95
C GLU A 153 -7.93 8.55 -15.35
N THR A 154 -8.17 9.85 -15.12
CA THR A 154 -7.17 10.78 -14.59
C THR A 154 -7.49 11.29 -13.19
N PHE A 155 -6.50 11.90 -12.54
CA PHE A 155 -6.67 12.49 -11.20
C PHE A 155 -7.68 13.65 -11.16
N ALA A 156 -8.10 14.23 -12.29
CA ALA A 156 -9.20 15.20 -12.31
C ALA A 156 -10.45 14.68 -11.61
N SER A 157 -10.71 13.37 -11.68
CA SER A 157 -11.83 12.69 -11.01
C SER A 157 -11.79 12.79 -9.48
N PHE A 158 -10.63 13.13 -8.91
CA PHE A 158 -10.36 13.14 -7.48
C PHE A 158 -9.98 14.51 -6.92
N MET A 159 -9.96 15.55 -7.75
CA MET A 159 -9.58 16.90 -7.36
C MET A 159 -10.76 17.70 -6.81
N ASP A 160 -10.51 18.45 -5.73
CA ASP A 160 -11.41 19.50 -5.27
C ASP A 160 -11.20 20.82 -6.05
N ASP A 161 -12.04 21.82 -5.79
CA ASP A 161 -11.95 23.15 -6.43
C ASP A 161 -10.61 23.87 -6.17
N SER A 162 -9.84 23.42 -5.19
CA SER A 162 -8.50 23.94 -4.88
C SER A 162 -7.37 23.19 -5.60
N GLY A 163 -7.71 22.19 -6.42
CA GLY A 163 -6.76 21.34 -7.14
C GLY A 163 -6.10 20.27 -6.26
N ARG A 164 -6.63 19.99 -5.07
CA ARG A 164 -6.10 18.95 -4.19
C ARG A 164 -6.79 17.63 -4.48
N SER A 165 -6.00 16.58 -4.69
CA SER A 165 -6.51 15.23 -4.89
C SER A 165 -6.82 14.55 -3.54
N ARG A 166 -7.97 13.88 -3.45
CA ARG A 166 -8.28 12.97 -2.33
C ARG A 166 -7.55 11.62 -2.40
N LEU A 167 -7.03 11.25 -3.58
CA LEU A 167 -6.21 10.06 -3.80
C LEU A 167 -4.74 10.46 -3.83
N LYS A 168 -3.90 9.77 -3.04
CA LYS A 168 -2.45 9.98 -3.04
C LYS A 168 -1.67 8.67 -3.20
N LEU A 169 -0.76 8.60 -4.16
CA LEU A 169 0.07 7.41 -4.38
C LEU A 169 1.53 7.72 -4.10
N ILE A 170 2.24 6.77 -3.47
CA ILE A 170 3.63 6.98 -3.07
C ILE A 170 4.56 6.26 -4.04
N ALA A 171 5.53 6.99 -4.57
CA ALA A 171 6.60 6.46 -5.41
C ALA A 171 7.96 7.00 -4.94
N SER A 172 9.04 6.48 -5.50
CA SER A 172 10.41 6.91 -5.19
C SER A 172 11.13 7.36 -6.46
N ASP A 173 11.64 8.59 -6.50
CA ASP A 173 12.56 9.02 -7.57
C ASP A 173 13.99 8.65 -7.14
N VAL A 174 14.58 7.62 -7.74
CA VAL A 174 15.96 7.18 -7.44
C VAL A 174 17.02 8.10 -8.05
N THR A 175 16.64 8.94 -9.02
CA THR A 175 17.52 9.92 -9.66
C THR A 175 17.69 11.14 -8.77
N ARG A 176 16.59 11.63 -8.20
CA ARG A 176 16.57 12.77 -7.26
C ARG A 176 16.74 12.35 -5.80
N ARG A 177 16.58 11.06 -5.49
CA ARG A 177 16.63 10.46 -4.14
C ARG A 177 15.55 11.05 -3.22
N GLU A 178 14.34 11.22 -3.76
CA GLU A 178 13.22 11.82 -3.05
C GLU A 178 11.98 10.93 -3.12
N MET A 179 11.20 10.96 -2.04
CA MET A 179 9.83 10.43 -2.05
C MET A 179 8.97 11.33 -2.94
N VAL A 180 8.12 10.69 -3.75
CA VAL A 180 7.19 11.37 -4.66
C VAL A 180 5.77 11.05 -4.22
N VAL A 181 5.00 12.08 -3.91
CA VAL A 181 3.57 11.97 -3.60
C VAL A 181 2.77 12.35 -4.85
N LEU A 182 2.19 11.36 -5.52
CA LEU A 182 1.37 11.57 -6.71
C LEU A 182 -0.09 11.86 -6.29
N PRO A 183 -0.77 12.85 -6.89
CA PRO A 183 -0.31 13.69 -7.99
C PRO A 183 0.38 14.99 -7.52
N ASP A 184 0.42 15.27 -6.21
CA ASP A 184 0.89 16.53 -5.61
C ASP A 184 2.29 16.98 -6.10
N ASP A 185 3.18 16.02 -6.35
CA ASP A 185 4.57 16.25 -6.75
C ASP A 185 4.80 16.25 -8.27
N LEU A 186 3.81 15.90 -9.08
CA LEU A 186 3.90 15.95 -10.55
C LEU A 186 4.32 17.33 -11.12
N PRO A 187 3.95 18.48 -10.53
CA PRO A 187 4.43 19.77 -10.97
C PRO A 187 5.96 19.91 -10.90
N LYS A 188 6.65 19.19 -10.00
CA LYS A 188 8.13 19.13 -9.92
C LYS A 188 8.76 18.50 -11.17
N TYR A 189 7.95 17.81 -11.98
CA TYR A 189 8.31 17.16 -13.23
C TYR A 189 7.78 17.93 -14.45
N GLY A 190 7.08 19.05 -14.25
CA GLY A 190 6.43 19.82 -15.32
C GLY A 190 5.20 19.13 -15.90
N ILE A 191 4.58 18.23 -15.13
CA ILE A 191 3.38 17.48 -15.51
C ILE A 191 2.19 18.08 -14.77
N ASP A 192 1.09 18.30 -15.50
CA ASP A 192 -0.17 18.74 -14.90
C ASP A 192 -0.83 17.57 -14.14
N PRO A 193 -1.03 17.69 -12.82
CA PRO A 193 -1.74 16.72 -12.01
C PRO A 193 -3.08 16.25 -12.61
N ALA A 194 -3.91 17.16 -13.13
CA ALA A 194 -5.31 16.86 -13.46
C ALA A 194 -5.46 15.89 -14.64
N HIS A 195 -4.50 15.96 -15.58
CA HIS A 195 -4.50 15.18 -16.82
C HIS A 195 -3.66 13.91 -16.70
N PHE A 196 -3.07 13.62 -15.54
CA PHE A 196 -2.23 12.46 -15.36
C PHE A 196 -3.06 11.20 -15.10
N SER A 197 -2.73 10.11 -15.80
CA SER A 197 -3.40 8.81 -15.65
C SER A 197 -3.21 8.25 -14.24
N VAL A 198 -4.30 7.82 -13.62
CA VAL A 198 -4.29 7.18 -12.30
C VAL A 198 -3.68 5.78 -12.40
N ALA A 199 -3.97 5.06 -13.50
CA ALA A 199 -3.38 3.75 -13.76
C ALA A 199 -1.85 3.85 -13.90
N HIS A 200 -1.37 4.83 -14.66
CA HIS A 200 0.07 5.07 -14.82
C HIS A 200 0.74 5.44 -13.49
N ALA A 201 0.09 6.27 -12.66
CA ALA A 201 0.58 6.58 -11.31
C ALA A 201 0.62 5.35 -10.38
N ALA A 202 -0.35 4.44 -10.48
CA ALA A 202 -0.32 3.17 -9.77
C ALA A 202 0.84 2.29 -10.26
N ARG A 203 1.10 2.24 -11.58
CA ARG A 203 2.24 1.55 -12.18
C ARG A 203 3.58 2.10 -11.69
N MET A 204 3.70 3.41 -11.53
CA MET A 204 4.85 4.05 -10.87
C MET A 204 5.02 3.56 -9.43
N SER A 205 3.93 3.51 -8.66
CA SER A 205 3.94 3.12 -7.25
C SER A 205 4.24 1.64 -7.01
N MET A 206 4.01 0.77 -8.01
CA MET A 206 4.25 -0.68 -7.97
C MET A 206 5.55 -1.10 -8.70
N SER A 207 6.38 -0.15 -9.12
CA SER A 207 7.63 -0.39 -9.87
C SER A 207 8.74 -0.99 -8.98
N ILE A 208 8.54 -2.17 -8.40
CA ILE A 208 9.49 -2.80 -7.47
C ILE A 208 10.81 -3.05 -8.21
N PRO A 209 11.95 -2.46 -7.77
CA PRO A 209 13.23 -2.69 -8.41
C PRO A 209 13.52 -4.19 -8.56
N TYR A 210 14.16 -4.57 -9.67
CA TYR A 210 14.43 -5.95 -10.09
C TYR A 210 13.24 -6.71 -10.69
N PHE A 211 12.00 -6.49 -10.24
CA PHE A 211 10.82 -7.11 -10.87
C PHE A 211 10.34 -6.28 -12.06
N PHE A 212 10.01 -5.01 -11.83
CA PHE A 212 9.39 -4.15 -12.83
C PHE A 212 10.38 -3.12 -13.36
N GLU A 213 10.22 -2.74 -14.63
CA GLU A 213 10.97 -1.63 -15.19
C GLU A 213 10.63 -0.32 -14.47
N PRO A 214 11.63 0.54 -14.17
CA PRO A 214 11.37 1.85 -13.61
C PRO A 214 10.64 2.73 -14.63
N VAL A 215 9.63 3.47 -14.19
CA VAL A 215 8.94 4.43 -15.05
C VAL A 215 9.85 5.63 -15.31
N GLU A 216 10.04 5.99 -16.58
CA GLU A 216 10.88 7.12 -16.99
C GLU A 216 10.06 8.40 -17.16
N LEU A 217 10.23 9.37 -16.26
CA LEU A 217 9.71 10.72 -16.44
C LEU A 217 10.76 11.63 -17.09
N THR A 218 10.42 12.27 -18.21
CA THR A 218 11.34 13.21 -18.86
C THR A 218 11.06 14.64 -18.42
N VAL A 219 11.96 15.20 -17.61
CA VAL A 219 11.82 16.53 -17.02
C VAL A 219 12.70 17.57 -17.72
N GLN A 220 12.18 18.79 -17.84
CA GLN A 220 13.01 19.97 -18.06
C GLN A 220 13.45 20.50 -16.70
N MET A 221 14.76 20.45 -16.42
CA MET A 221 15.27 20.90 -15.13
C MET A 221 15.26 22.44 -15.06
N PRO A 222 14.71 23.06 -13.99
CA PRO A 222 14.71 24.51 -13.85
C PRO A 222 16.10 25.10 -13.48
N TYR A 223 17.08 24.26 -13.14
CA TYR A 223 18.34 24.69 -12.50
C TYR A 223 19.60 24.13 -13.17
N THR A 224 19.70 24.27 -14.49
CA THR A 224 21.01 24.16 -15.16
C THR A 224 21.35 25.50 -15.78
N ASP A 225 22.43 26.12 -15.30
CA ASP A 225 23.12 27.29 -15.87
C ASP A 225 23.74 27.00 -17.26
N ASP A 226 23.24 25.96 -17.93
CA ASP A 226 23.64 25.54 -19.25
C ASP A 226 22.61 26.15 -20.21
N LYS A 227 23.07 26.97 -21.16
CA LYS A 227 22.25 27.60 -22.23
C LYS A 227 21.50 26.57 -23.09
N GLN A 228 21.65 25.28 -22.81
CA GLN A 228 20.92 24.17 -23.36
C GLN A 228 19.98 23.61 -22.29
N ARG A 229 18.67 23.85 -22.45
CA ARG A 229 17.57 23.22 -21.69
C ARG A 229 17.60 21.69 -21.85
N LYS A 230 18.58 21.00 -21.26
CA LYS A 230 18.75 19.54 -21.41
C LYS A 230 17.64 18.83 -20.63
N ARG A 231 16.81 18.10 -21.38
CA ARG A 231 15.85 17.16 -20.81
C ARG A 231 16.63 16.08 -20.07
N ARG A 232 16.27 15.82 -18.80
CA ARG A 232 16.81 14.70 -18.02
C ARG A 232 15.72 13.65 -17.82
N LYS A 233 16.14 12.39 -17.73
CA LYS A 233 15.26 11.27 -17.36
C LYS A 233 15.35 11.08 -15.84
N CYS A 234 14.20 11.11 -15.19
CA CYS A 234 14.01 10.67 -13.80
C CYS A 234 13.46 9.24 -13.84
N PHE A 235 14.08 8.36 -13.08
CA PHE A 235 13.65 6.98 -12.91
C PHE A 235 12.81 6.86 -11.64
N ILE A 236 11.55 6.49 -11.81
CA ILE A 236 10.59 6.33 -10.74
C ILE A 236 10.40 4.85 -10.45
N VAL A 237 10.49 4.48 -9.18
CA VAL A 237 10.31 3.11 -8.67
C VAL A 237 9.29 3.08 -7.55
N ASP A 238 9.00 1.88 -7.05
CA ASP A 238 8.09 1.65 -5.93
C ASP A 238 8.36 2.56 -4.73
N GLY A 239 7.29 3.10 -4.14
CA GLY A 239 7.36 4.03 -3.01
C GLY A 239 7.93 3.41 -1.74
N GLY A 240 7.82 2.09 -1.58
CA GLY A 240 8.27 1.38 -0.41
C GLY A 240 9.78 1.48 -0.19
N LEU A 241 10.55 1.77 -1.23
CA LEU A 241 11.99 2.02 -1.13
C LEU A 241 12.34 3.19 -0.20
N LEU A 242 11.52 4.25 -0.19
CA LEU A 242 11.78 5.47 0.61
C LEU A 242 10.72 5.71 1.69
N SER A 243 9.46 5.34 1.47
CA SER A 243 8.39 5.43 2.45
C SER A 243 7.24 4.48 2.10
N ASN A 244 7.16 3.34 2.78
CA ASN A 244 6.10 2.37 2.52
C ASN A 244 4.78 2.75 3.19
N PHE A 245 4.84 3.51 4.30
CA PHE A 245 3.67 3.80 5.12
C PHE A 245 3.62 5.24 5.69
N PRO A 246 3.36 6.27 4.86
CA PRO A 246 3.27 7.66 5.32
C PRO A 246 1.91 7.99 5.95
N VAL A 247 1.60 7.38 7.11
CA VAL A 247 0.30 7.59 7.80
C VAL A 247 0.02 9.05 8.19
N TRP A 248 1.06 9.88 8.27
CA TRP A 248 0.97 11.32 8.56
C TRP A 248 0.47 12.18 7.39
N LEU A 249 0.27 11.61 6.20
CA LEU A 249 0.03 12.36 4.97
C LEU A 249 -1.25 13.23 4.99
N PHE A 250 -2.23 12.85 5.81
CA PHE A 250 -3.51 13.54 5.96
C PHE A 250 -3.66 14.23 7.32
N ASP A 251 -2.58 14.33 8.10
CA ASP A 251 -2.65 14.90 9.43
C ASP A 251 -3.00 16.39 9.39
N ALA A 252 -3.95 16.77 10.25
CA ALA A 252 -4.14 18.17 10.56
C ALA A 252 -2.85 18.76 11.14
N LYS A 253 -2.62 20.04 10.85
CA LYS A 253 -1.46 20.79 11.33
C LYS A 253 -1.35 20.67 12.86
N GLU A 254 -0.14 20.82 13.36
CA GLU A 254 0.12 20.83 14.80
C GLU A 254 -0.71 21.93 15.47
N GLY A 255 -1.41 21.58 16.56
CA GLY A 255 -2.36 22.46 17.25
C GLY A 255 -3.81 22.41 16.75
N ASP A 256 -4.06 21.90 15.54
CA ASP A 256 -5.43 21.75 15.02
C ASP A 256 -6.06 20.42 15.45
N VAL A 257 -7.37 20.44 15.74
CA VAL A 257 -8.15 19.20 15.94
C VAL A 257 -8.64 18.70 14.57
N PRO A 258 -8.27 17.49 14.15
CA PRO A 258 -8.72 16.96 12.86
C PRO A 258 -10.23 16.72 12.86
N ARG A 259 -10.87 16.97 11.71
CA ARG A 259 -12.33 16.80 11.53
C ARG A 259 -12.76 15.33 11.63
N TRP A 260 -11.87 14.41 11.29
CA TRP A 260 -12.03 12.97 11.32
C TRP A 260 -10.66 12.30 11.45
N PRO A 261 -10.57 11.01 11.85
CA PRO A 261 -9.29 10.33 11.95
C PRO A 261 -8.70 9.94 10.60
N THR A 262 -7.40 9.67 10.62
CA THR A 262 -6.70 8.92 9.58
C THR A 262 -6.33 7.55 10.14
N TYR A 263 -6.79 6.49 9.50
CA TYR A 263 -6.44 5.13 9.85
C TYR A 263 -5.27 4.63 9.01
N GLY A 264 -4.27 4.09 9.67
CA GLY A 264 -3.19 3.38 9.00
C GLY A 264 -3.49 1.89 8.91
N PHE A 265 -3.31 1.26 7.75
CA PHE A 265 -3.41 -0.18 7.56
C PHE A 265 -2.02 -0.75 7.28
N LYS A 266 -1.41 -1.40 8.28
CA LYS A 266 -0.03 -1.87 8.24
C LYS A 266 0.03 -3.40 8.30
N LEU A 267 0.62 -4.01 7.28
CA LEU A 267 0.95 -5.42 7.18
C LEU A 267 2.18 -5.73 8.05
N GLN A 268 2.03 -6.61 9.03
CA GLN A 268 3.06 -6.90 10.02
C GLN A 268 3.35 -8.40 10.08
N GLU A 269 4.63 -8.76 10.08
CA GLU A 269 5.03 -10.14 10.38
C GLU A 269 5.01 -10.35 11.91
N PRO A 270 4.21 -11.29 12.44
CA PRO A 270 4.25 -11.62 13.87
C PRO A 270 5.53 -12.41 14.17
N ASP A 271 6.42 -11.85 15.00
CA ASP A 271 7.71 -12.40 15.48
C ASP A 271 8.35 -13.45 14.55
N SER A 272 9.17 -12.94 13.64
CA SER A 272 9.91 -13.72 12.66
C SER A 272 11.08 -14.45 13.30
N ASP A 273 11.09 -15.78 13.24
CA ASP A 273 12.28 -16.49 12.80
C ASP A 273 12.60 -15.97 11.39
N LYS A 274 13.32 -14.84 11.30
CA LYS A 274 13.69 -14.24 10.01
C LYS A 274 14.51 -15.28 9.25
N PRO A 275 14.10 -15.69 8.04
CA PRO A 275 14.92 -16.61 7.26
C PRO A 275 16.33 -16.01 7.10
N SER A 276 17.36 -16.83 7.31
CA SER A 276 18.72 -16.49 6.92
C SER A 276 18.73 -16.13 5.44
N PRO A 277 19.47 -15.08 5.00
CA PRO A 277 19.66 -14.82 3.58
C PRO A 277 20.12 -16.11 2.89
N SER A 278 19.43 -16.50 1.81
CA SER A 278 19.82 -17.68 1.06
C SER A 278 21.08 -17.40 0.24
N LYS A 279 21.73 -18.46 -0.23
CA LYS A 279 22.98 -18.35 -1.02
C LYS A 279 22.75 -17.86 -2.46
N TRP A 280 21.51 -17.63 -2.89
CA TRP A 280 21.20 -17.26 -4.27
C TRP A 280 21.21 -15.72 -4.47
N PRO A 281 21.90 -15.21 -5.52
CA PRO A 281 22.07 -13.76 -5.71
C PRO A 281 20.76 -12.95 -5.76
N HIS A 282 19.71 -13.49 -6.38
CA HIS A 282 18.41 -12.82 -6.48
C HIS A 282 17.70 -12.71 -5.11
N GLN A 283 17.73 -13.78 -4.30
CA GLN A 283 17.15 -13.78 -2.97
C GLN A 283 17.89 -12.83 -2.03
N PHE A 284 19.22 -12.68 -2.18
CA PHE A 284 19.99 -11.70 -1.43
C PHE A 284 19.57 -10.26 -1.74
N ILE A 285 19.42 -9.91 -3.03
CA ILE A 285 18.92 -8.57 -3.43
C ILE A 285 17.53 -8.32 -2.85
N MET A 286 16.65 -9.32 -2.86
CA MET A 286 15.31 -9.20 -2.25
C MET A 286 15.37 -9.01 -0.74
N SER A 287 16.24 -9.74 -0.05
CA SER A 287 16.46 -9.53 1.38
C SER A 287 16.96 -8.12 1.67
N LEU A 288 17.81 -7.53 0.82
CA LEU A 288 18.25 -6.14 0.95
C LEU A 288 17.10 -5.15 0.76
N ILE A 289 16.31 -5.29 -0.31
CA ILE A 289 15.15 -4.43 -0.59
C ILE A 289 14.17 -4.51 0.58
N SER A 290 13.77 -5.71 0.99
CA SER A 290 12.86 -5.92 2.13
C SER A 290 13.42 -5.32 3.42
N THR A 291 14.72 -5.47 3.69
CA THR A 291 15.35 -4.88 4.88
C THR A 291 15.33 -3.36 4.85
N MET A 292 15.55 -2.74 3.68
CA MET A 292 15.48 -1.28 3.52
C MET A 292 14.06 -0.76 3.74
N MET A 293 13.06 -1.42 3.15
CA MET A 293 11.64 -1.07 3.35
C MET A 293 11.25 -1.16 4.83
N ASP A 294 11.59 -2.27 5.51
CA ASP A 294 11.29 -2.48 6.93
C ASP A 294 11.98 -1.45 7.84
N ALA A 295 13.23 -1.10 7.53
CA ALA A 295 14.02 -0.17 8.34
C ALA A 295 13.49 1.27 8.23
N HIS A 296 13.09 1.72 7.04
CA HIS A 296 12.50 3.03 6.83
C HIS A 296 11.17 3.18 7.58
N ASP A 297 10.36 2.13 7.60
CA ASP A 297 9.08 2.14 8.30
C ASP A 297 9.23 2.14 9.83
N ALA A 298 10.19 1.37 10.37
CA ALA A 298 10.41 1.29 11.81
C ALA A 298 10.92 2.62 12.41
N ALA A 299 11.65 3.42 11.62
CA ALA A 299 12.26 4.66 12.07
C ALA A 299 11.27 5.83 12.26
N TYR A 300 10.05 5.76 11.68
CA TYR A 300 9.14 6.92 11.57
C TYR A 300 7.78 6.78 12.27
N ILE A 301 7.52 5.71 13.01
CA ILE A 301 6.23 5.55 13.70
C ILE A 301 6.28 6.22 15.08
N SER A 302 5.76 7.45 15.18
CA SER A 302 5.44 8.09 16.46
C SER A 302 4.39 7.27 17.23
N GLN A 303 4.33 7.40 18.57
CA GLN A 303 3.29 6.70 19.34
C GLN A 303 1.87 7.08 18.91
N ALA A 304 1.64 8.33 18.50
CA ALA A 304 0.35 8.76 17.97
C ALA A 304 0.00 8.03 16.66
N ASN A 305 0.96 7.91 15.75
CA ASN A 305 0.79 7.16 14.50
C ASN A 305 0.55 5.68 14.77
N PHE A 306 1.22 5.12 15.77
CA PHE A 306 1.03 3.73 16.17
C PHE A 306 -0.40 3.45 16.66
N GLU A 307 -0.96 4.29 17.52
CA GLU A 307 -2.27 4.01 18.14
C GLU A 307 -3.43 4.01 17.13
N ARG A 308 -3.32 4.77 16.04
CA ARG A 308 -4.33 4.81 14.97
C ARG A 308 -4.03 3.86 13.80
N THR A 309 -3.08 2.95 13.98
CA THR A 309 -2.69 1.96 12.97
C THR A 309 -3.27 0.59 13.29
N ILE A 310 -4.01 0.03 12.33
CA ILE A 310 -4.48 -1.35 12.30
C ILE A 310 -3.31 -2.22 11.84
N GLY A 311 -2.68 -2.91 12.77
CA GLY A 311 -1.61 -3.88 12.50
C GLY A 311 -2.19 -5.24 12.11
N ILE A 312 -1.93 -5.67 10.87
CA ILE A 312 -2.51 -6.86 10.25
C ILE A 312 -1.44 -7.95 10.14
N PRO A 313 -1.53 -9.06 10.90
CA PRO A 313 -0.58 -10.15 10.80
C PRO A 313 -0.56 -10.79 9.40
N THR A 314 0.61 -10.91 8.78
CA THR A 314 0.76 -11.51 7.44
C THR A 314 0.99 -13.03 7.48
N MET A 315 1.03 -13.61 8.69
CA MET A 315 1.01 -15.05 8.93
C MET A 315 2.14 -15.86 8.27
N GLY A 316 3.27 -15.20 7.99
CA GLY A 316 4.45 -15.83 7.36
C GLY A 316 4.42 -15.85 5.84
N ILE A 317 3.36 -15.33 5.22
CA ILE A 317 3.27 -15.18 3.75
C ILE A 317 4.23 -14.08 3.32
N GLN A 318 5.08 -14.41 2.35
CA GLN A 318 6.11 -13.51 1.84
C GLN A 318 5.53 -12.56 0.79
N THR A 319 6.11 -11.36 0.68
CA THR A 319 5.70 -10.32 -0.30
C THR A 319 5.74 -10.82 -1.75
N THR A 320 6.68 -11.72 -2.07
CA THR A 320 6.93 -12.25 -3.43
C THR A 320 6.32 -13.64 -3.66
N GLN A 321 5.46 -14.13 -2.76
CA GLN A 321 4.79 -15.42 -2.91
C GLN A 321 3.55 -15.26 -3.82
N PHE A 322 3.80 -15.10 -5.12
CA PHE A 322 2.74 -14.80 -6.11
C PHE A 322 1.74 -15.94 -6.33
N ASP A 323 2.13 -17.17 -6.06
CA ASP A 323 1.25 -18.34 -6.05
C ASP A 323 0.68 -18.57 -4.64
N LEU A 324 -0.53 -18.04 -4.40
CA LEU A 324 -1.26 -18.21 -3.14
C LEU A 324 -2.38 -19.24 -3.30
N SER A 325 -2.38 -20.22 -2.40
CA SER A 325 -3.50 -21.16 -2.27
C SER A 325 -4.79 -20.44 -1.83
N ALA A 326 -5.95 -21.00 -2.14
CA ALA A 326 -7.23 -20.47 -1.66
C ALA A 326 -7.28 -20.37 -0.12
N GLU A 327 -6.61 -21.29 0.58
CA GLU A 327 -6.48 -21.26 2.03
C GLU A 327 -5.64 -20.06 2.51
N ASP A 328 -4.53 -19.75 1.84
CA ASP A 328 -3.67 -18.60 2.19
C ASP A 328 -4.37 -17.27 1.88
N LYS A 329 -5.11 -17.19 0.77
CA LYS A 329 -5.96 -16.02 0.46
C LYS A 329 -7.01 -15.81 1.55
N ASN A 330 -7.72 -16.87 1.95
CA ASN A 330 -8.69 -16.83 3.05
C ASN A 330 -8.04 -16.47 4.40
N LEU A 331 -6.82 -16.94 4.66
CA LEU A 331 -6.06 -16.61 5.86
C LEU A 331 -5.73 -15.12 5.92
N LEU A 332 -5.28 -14.52 4.82
CA LEU A 332 -5.00 -13.09 4.73
C LEU A 332 -6.27 -12.26 4.95
N LEU A 333 -7.35 -12.59 4.24
CA LEU A 333 -8.66 -11.94 4.42
C LEU A 333 -9.11 -11.99 5.88
N ARG A 334 -9.10 -13.19 6.46
CA ARG A 334 -9.52 -13.40 7.84
C ARG A 334 -8.61 -12.64 8.82
N SER A 335 -7.31 -12.58 8.55
CA SER A 335 -6.36 -11.80 9.35
C SER A 335 -6.69 -10.31 9.36
N GLY A 336 -6.98 -9.74 8.18
CA GLY A 336 -7.46 -8.36 8.05
C GLY A 336 -8.71 -8.10 8.87
N GLN A 337 -9.71 -8.99 8.74
CA GLN A 337 -10.97 -8.86 9.48
C GLN A 337 -10.75 -8.88 10.99
N GLU A 338 -10.00 -9.86 11.52
CA GLU A 338 -9.72 -9.95 12.96
C GLU A 338 -8.94 -8.76 13.50
N ALA A 339 -7.93 -8.31 12.75
CA ALA A 339 -7.12 -7.16 13.13
C ALA A 339 -7.97 -5.89 13.24
N ALA A 340 -8.84 -5.65 12.26
CA ALA A 340 -9.73 -4.49 12.27
C ALA A 340 -10.77 -4.55 13.39
N ILE A 341 -11.42 -5.69 13.61
CA ILE A 341 -12.42 -5.85 14.70
C ILE A 341 -11.78 -5.47 16.04
N ARG A 342 -10.63 -6.07 16.37
CA ARG A 342 -9.93 -5.83 17.64
C ARG A 342 -9.37 -4.42 17.78
N PHE A 343 -9.06 -3.76 16.66
CA PHE A 343 -8.68 -2.36 16.67
C PHE A 343 -9.87 -1.48 17.06
N PHE A 344 -11.01 -1.63 16.36
CA PHE A 344 -12.20 -0.81 16.60
C PHE A 344 -12.88 -1.10 17.94
N GLU A 345 -12.73 -2.30 18.52
CA GLU A 345 -13.16 -2.60 19.89
C GLU A 345 -12.50 -1.69 20.95
N ARG A 346 -11.32 -1.14 20.65
CA ARG A 346 -10.44 -0.52 21.67
C ARG A 346 -10.07 0.91 21.38
N TRP A 347 -10.05 1.30 20.11
CA TRP A 347 -9.59 2.61 19.71
C TRP A 347 -10.74 3.61 19.67
N ASN A 348 -10.54 4.79 20.27
CA ASN A 348 -11.50 5.88 20.29
C ASN A 348 -10.85 7.19 19.83
N PHE A 349 -11.50 7.88 18.88
CA PHE A 349 -10.95 9.11 18.28
C PHE A 349 -10.84 10.29 19.27
N ALA A 350 -11.83 10.46 20.15
CA ALA A 350 -11.83 11.56 21.12
C ALA A 350 -10.74 11.36 22.18
N GLU A 351 -10.56 10.12 22.65
CA GLU A 351 -9.47 9.77 23.58
C GLU A 351 -8.09 9.96 22.93
N HIS A 352 -7.94 9.53 21.67
CA HIS A 352 -6.71 9.70 20.91
C HIS A 352 -6.33 11.19 20.77
N ASN A 353 -7.28 12.05 20.37
CA ASN A 353 -7.03 13.50 20.28
C ASN A 353 -6.74 14.13 21.64
N SER A 354 -7.44 13.69 22.70
CA SER A 354 -7.19 14.17 24.07
C SER A 354 -5.76 13.85 24.53
N LYS A 355 -5.23 12.68 24.16
CA LYS A 355 -3.90 12.24 24.53
C LYS A 355 -2.78 12.94 23.77
N TYR A 356 -2.96 13.20 22.47
CA TYR A 356 -1.88 13.64 21.59
C TYR A 356 -2.03 15.07 21.03
N ARG A 357 -3.19 15.70 21.17
CA ARG A 357 -3.46 17.05 20.63
C ARG A 357 -3.95 18.07 21.65
N ALA A 358 -4.36 17.65 22.86
CA ALA A 358 -4.88 18.57 23.88
C ALA A 358 -3.79 19.36 24.65
N VAL A 359 -2.51 19.24 24.30
CA VAL A 359 -1.41 20.00 24.94
C VAL A 359 -1.03 21.22 24.08
N ALA A 360 -1.98 22.13 23.87
CA ALA A 360 -1.72 23.45 23.29
C ALA A 360 -2.60 24.57 23.89
N SER A 361 -3.19 24.34 25.06
CA SER A 361 -4.02 25.34 25.76
C SER A 361 -3.74 25.35 27.26
N ALA A 362 -2.47 25.43 27.64
CA ALA A 362 -2.01 25.86 28.96
C ALA A 362 -0.51 26.18 28.90
N GLU A 363 -0.17 27.40 28.49
CA GLU A 363 0.75 28.35 29.18
C GLU A 363 1.03 29.59 28.32
#